data_AF-A0A495KS10-F1
#
_entry.id   AF-A0A495KS10-F1
#
_cell.length_a   1.000
_cell.length_b   1.000
_cell.length_c   1.000
_cell.angle_alpha   90.00
_cell.angle_beta   90.00
_cell.angle_gamma   90.00
#
_symmetry.space_group_name_H-M   'P 1'
#
loop_
_entity.id
_entity.type
_entity.pdbx_description
1 polymer ?
#
loop_
_entity_poly.entity_id
_entity_poly.type
_entity_poly.pdbx_seq_one_letter_code
_entity_poly.pdbx_strand_id
1 'polypeptide(L)'
;MKSKNLLFAVLLFFAVNSFSQTKIEAKDGIHYLTTNIDYPITGTYFFKGAEPTVELNGNGAGFYQLHEQPKKAVTWGIECDEAGVPIFSKGFDNVAYTLWYQYTNPETEEEQHWKTVPFTIHFNSLKMYIQGERSKDYTE
;
A
#
# COMPACT_ATOMS: atom_id res chain seq x y z
N MET A 1 48.60 38.60 -6.13
CA MET A 1 48.21 37.79 -7.31
C MET A 1 47.77 36.41 -6.83
N LYS A 2 46.52 36.05 -7.12
CA LYS A 2 45.93 34.68 -7.14
C LYS A 2 45.65 33.96 -5.80
N SER A 3 44.55 34.30 -5.13
CA SER A 3 43.77 33.29 -4.38
C SER A 3 42.81 32.62 -5.36
N LYS A 4 43.05 31.34 -5.67
CA LYS A 4 42.13 30.56 -6.51
C LYS A 4 40.92 30.17 -5.65
N ASN A 5 39.77 30.75 -5.95
CA ASN A 5 38.48 30.38 -5.39
C ASN A 5 38.20 28.91 -5.74
N LEU A 6 38.23 28.03 -4.74
CA LEU A 6 37.65 26.69 -4.81
C LEU A 6 36.25 26.79 -4.20
N LEU A 7 35.23 26.94 -5.04
CA LEU A 7 33.83 26.88 -4.63
C LEU A 7 33.31 25.48 -4.99
N PHE A 8 33.35 24.58 -4.00
CA PHE A 8 32.57 23.33 -4.03
C PHE A 8 31.15 23.67 -3.58
N ALA A 9 30.22 23.80 -4.53
CA ALA A 9 28.80 23.80 -4.23
C ALA A 9 28.32 22.35 -4.28
N VAL A 10 28.27 21.68 -3.13
CA VAL A 10 27.58 20.39 -2.98
C VAL A 10 26.09 20.69 -2.89
N LEU A 11 25.37 20.48 -3.99
CA LEU A 11 23.91 20.50 -4.01
C LEU A 11 23.42 19.20 -3.36
N LEU A 12 23.09 19.23 -2.06
CA LEU A 12 22.35 18.15 -1.42
C LEU A 12 20.91 18.18 -1.96
N PHE A 13 20.60 17.24 -2.86
CA PHE A 13 19.22 16.87 -3.16
C PHE A 13 18.66 16.09 -1.97
N PHE A 14 18.06 16.80 -1.02
CA PHE A 14 17.12 16.16 -0.10
C PHE A 14 15.85 15.89 -0.90
N ALA A 15 15.63 14.63 -1.30
CA ALA A 15 14.33 14.18 -1.76
C ALA A 15 13.37 14.25 -0.57
N VAL A 16 12.65 15.37 -0.45
CA VAL A 16 11.46 15.47 0.39
C VAL A 16 10.41 14.57 -0.24
N ASN A 17 10.30 13.34 0.27
CA ASN A 17 9.11 12.53 0.05
C ASN A 17 7.96 13.30 0.69
N SER A 18 7.24 14.11 -0.11
CA SER A 18 5.97 14.65 0.32
C SER A 18 5.07 13.45 0.56
N PHE A 19 4.75 13.16 1.83
CA PHE A 19 3.79 12.13 2.19
C PHE A 19 2.47 12.52 1.52
N SER A 20 2.15 11.91 0.39
CA SER A 20 0.93 12.17 -0.36
C SER A 20 -0.13 11.23 0.16
N GLN A 21 -0.72 11.57 1.31
CA GLN A 21 -1.91 10.90 1.81
C GLN A 21 -3.13 11.28 0.96
N THR A 22 -3.98 10.30 0.67
CA THR A 22 -5.24 10.48 -0.04
C THR A 22 -6.39 10.45 0.95
N LYS A 23 -7.17 11.53 1.03
CA LYS A 23 -8.39 11.57 1.83
C LYS A 23 -9.52 10.85 1.09
N ILE A 24 -10.24 9.95 1.76
CA ILE A 24 -11.41 9.25 1.23
C ILE A 24 -12.63 9.46 2.13
N GLU A 25 -13.82 9.33 1.53
CA GLU A 25 -15.10 9.25 2.25
C GLU A 25 -15.64 7.83 2.11
N ALA A 26 -15.61 7.09 3.22
CA ALA A 26 -16.17 5.75 3.34
C ALA A 26 -17.52 5.79 4.06
N LYS A 27 -18.21 4.63 4.15
CA LYS A 27 -19.53 4.55 4.79
C LYS A 27 -19.50 4.90 6.28
N ASP A 28 -18.38 4.65 6.93
CA ASP A 28 -18.13 4.83 8.36
C ASP A 28 -17.40 6.15 8.69
N GLY A 29 -16.99 6.92 7.69
CA GLY A 29 -16.44 8.26 7.90
C GLY A 29 -15.35 8.66 6.93
N ILE A 30 -14.59 9.67 7.33
CA ILE A 30 -13.41 10.15 6.60
C ILE A 30 -12.21 9.32 7.03
N HIS A 31 -11.45 8.85 6.04
CA HIS A 31 -10.20 8.12 6.25
C HIS A 31 -9.08 8.73 5.40
N TYR A 32 -7.83 8.44 5.78
CA TYR A 32 -6.64 8.86 5.05
C TYR A 32 -5.84 7.63 4.66
N LEU A 33 -5.44 7.57 3.39
CA LEU A 33 -4.72 6.44 2.83
C LEU A 33 -3.32 6.83 2.38
N THR A 34 -2.36 5.94 2.58
CA THR A 34 -0.99 6.06 2.05
C THR A 34 -0.59 4.77 1.34
N THR A 35 0.19 4.87 0.27
CA THR A 35 0.86 3.70 -0.33
C THR A 35 2.27 3.49 0.23
N ASN A 36 2.75 4.44 1.04
CA ASN A 36 4.09 4.43 1.58
C ASN A 36 4.07 3.90 3.02
N ILE A 37 4.62 2.70 3.19
CA ILE A 37 4.93 2.09 4.49
C ILE A 37 6.40 1.66 4.47
N ASP A 38 6.99 1.40 5.64
CA ASP A 38 8.42 1.03 5.78
C ASP A 38 8.77 -0.38 5.23
N TYR A 39 7.92 -0.94 4.37
CA TYR A 39 8.03 -2.27 3.80
C TYR A 39 7.60 -2.29 2.33
N PRO A 40 8.16 -3.18 1.50
CA PRO A 40 7.89 -3.22 0.06
C PRO A 40 6.51 -3.84 -0.24
N ILE A 41 5.42 -3.12 0.08
CA ILE A 41 4.04 -3.60 -0.12
C ILE A 41 3.67 -3.79 -1.60
N THR A 42 4.26 -3.03 -2.51
CA THR A 42 3.92 -3.10 -3.94
C THR A 42 4.29 -4.44 -4.56
N GLY A 43 3.48 -4.94 -5.50
CA GLY A 43 3.72 -6.17 -6.24
C GLY A 43 2.49 -7.08 -6.31
N THR A 44 2.72 -8.31 -6.77
CA THR A 44 1.66 -9.31 -6.97
C THR A 44 1.60 -10.31 -5.82
N TYR A 45 0.40 -10.46 -5.26
CA TYR A 45 0.06 -11.41 -4.22
C TYR A 45 -0.73 -12.57 -4.83
N PHE A 46 -0.26 -13.78 -4.59
CA PHE A 46 -0.84 -15.00 -5.17
C PHE A 46 -1.61 -15.80 -4.12
N PHE A 47 -2.76 -16.33 -4.51
CA PHE A 47 -3.44 -17.35 -3.72
C PHE A 47 -2.78 -18.71 -3.99
N LYS A 48 -2.11 -19.28 -2.98
CA LYS A 48 -1.42 -20.59 -3.10
C LYS A 48 -0.50 -20.71 -4.32
N GLY A 49 0.13 -19.60 -4.74
CA GLY A 49 1.04 -19.56 -5.88
C GLY A 49 0.37 -19.47 -7.26
N ALA A 50 -0.96 -19.31 -7.33
CA ALA A 50 -1.72 -19.16 -8.57
C ALA A 50 -2.79 -18.05 -8.45
N GLU A 51 -3.74 -18.04 -9.39
CA GLU A 51 -4.96 -17.23 -9.27
C GLU A 51 -5.87 -17.74 -8.14
N PRO A 52 -6.66 -16.85 -7.51
CA PRO A 52 -6.79 -15.43 -7.79
C PRO A 52 -5.61 -14.57 -7.31
N THR A 53 -5.36 -13.46 -8.00
CA THR A 53 -4.25 -12.53 -7.69
C THR A 53 -4.71 -11.16 -7.22
N VAL A 54 -3.89 -10.49 -6.42
CA VAL A 54 -4.00 -9.05 -6.12
C VAL A 54 -2.70 -8.37 -6.51
N GLU A 55 -2.79 -7.22 -7.16
CA GLU A 55 -1.66 -6.44 -7.64
C GLU A 55 -1.74 -5.04 -7.07
N LEU A 56 -0.71 -4.61 -6.35
CA LEU A 56 -0.63 -3.31 -5.70
C LEU A 56 0.50 -2.49 -6.33
N ASN A 57 0.19 -1.43 -7.08
CA ASN A 57 1.17 -0.53 -7.69
C ASN A 57 1.43 0.70 -6.81
N GLY A 58 2.66 1.20 -6.79
CA GLY A 58 3.10 2.26 -5.84
C GLY A 58 2.35 3.58 -5.94
N ASN A 59 1.63 3.83 -7.04
CA ASN A 59 0.79 5.00 -7.24
C ASN A 59 -0.65 4.83 -6.69
N GLY A 60 -0.94 3.75 -5.96
CA GLY A 60 -2.28 3.47 -5.42
C GLY A 60 -3.25 2.87 -6.43
N ALA A 61 -2.81 2.57 -7.66
CA ALA A 61 -3.59 1.76 -8.60
C ALA A 61 -3.25 0.27 -8.44
N GLY A 62 -4.11 -0.60 -8.93
CA GLY A 62 -3.87 -2.04 -8.84
C GLY A 62 -4.99 -2.86 -9.44
N PHE A 63 -4.98 -4.14 -9.09
CA PHE A 63 -6.05 -5.06 -9.44
C PHE A 63 -6.39 -5.97 -8.28
N TYR A 64 -7.66 -6.33 -8.17
CA TYR A 64 -8.15 -7.27 -7.19
C TYR A 64 -9.00 -8.34 -7.88
N GLN A 65 -8.66 -9.61 -7.66
CA GLN A 65 -9.44 -10.75 -8.12
C GLN A 65 -9.98 -11.49 -6.90
N LEU A 66 -11.31 -11.53 -6.77
CA LEU A 66 -11.97 -12.38 -5.80
C LEU A 66 -12.03 -13.82 -6.33
N HIS A 67 -12.28 -14.79 -5.44
CA HIS A 67 -12.48 -16.18 -5.87
C HIS A 67 -13.63 -16.27 -6.86
N GLU A 68 -13.43 -17.01 -7.94
CA GLU A 68 -14.45 -17.26 -8.98
C GLU A 68 -14.99 -15.99 -9.67
N GLN A 69 -14.31 -14.85 -9.52
CA GLN A 69 -14.68 -13.57 -10.13
C GLN A 69 -13.59 -13.06 -11.07
N PRO A 70 -13.94 -12.24 -12.08
CA PRO A 70 -12.96 -11.61 -12.94
C PRO A 70 -12.02 -10.69 -12.15
N LYS A 71 -10.78 -10.54 -12.64
CA LYS A 71 -9.83 -9.55 -12.15
C LYS A 71 -10.36 -8.15 -12.47
N LYS A 72 -10.48 -7.28 -11.46
CA LYS A 72 -10.99 -5.90 -11.61
C LYS A 72 -9.95 -4.88 -11.18
N ALA A 73 -9.92 -3.75 -11.86
CA ALA A 73 -9.02 -2.65 -11.54
C ALA A 73 -9.49 -1.91 -10.28
N VAL A 74 -8.56 -1.60 -9.38
CA VAL A 74 -8.83 -0.94 -8.10
C VAL A 74 -7.92 0.25 -7.86
N THR A 75 -8.40 1.20 -7.07
CA THR A 75 -7.57 2.12 -6.31
C THR A 75 -7.42 1.55 -4.91
N TRP A 76 -6.25 1.69 -4.28
CA TRP A 76 -5.94 1.14 -2.97
C TRP A 76 -5.04 2.06 -2.14
N GLY A 77 -5.02 1.81 -0.83
CA GLY A 77 -4.04 2.39 0.09
C GLY A 77 -4.12 1.74 1.48
N ILE A 78 -3.09 1.97 2.29
CA ILE A 78 -3.05 1.57 3.70
C ILE A 78 -3.59 2.71 4.56
N GLU A 79 -4.41 2.38 5.55
CA GLU A 79 -4.91 3.36 6.52
C GLU A 79 -3.76 4.10 7.21
N CYS A 80 -3.86 5.43 7.28
CA CYS A 80 -2.90 6.31 7.93
C CYS A 80 -3.61 7.45 8.66
N ASP A 81 -2.86 8.20 9.47
CA ASP A 81 -3.37 9.43 10.07
C ASP A 81 -3.39 10.60 9.07
N GLU A 82 -3.88 11.77 9.53
CA GLU A 82 -3.95 12.97 8.69
C GLU A 82 -2.56 13.46 8.22
N ALA A 83 -1.48 13.05 8.87
CA ALA A 83 -0.11 13.38 8.49
C ALA A 83 0.51 12.36 7.51
N GLY A 84 -0.23 11.29 7.16
CA GLY A 84 0.22 10.23 6.28
C GLY A 84 1.04 9.14 6.98
N VAL A 85 1.05 9.10 8.31
CA VAL A 85 1.76 8.07 9.09
C VAL A 85 0.89 6.81 9.14
N PRO A 86 1.38 5.65 8.67
CA PRO A 86 0.60 4.41 8.63
C PRO A 86 0.09 3.99 10.02
N ILE A 87 -1.19 3.59 10.09
CA ILE A 87 -1.80 3.05 11.30
C ILE A 87 -1.69 1.53 11.26
N PHE A 88 -1.10 0.94 12.30
CA PHE A 88 -0.94 -0.51 12.42
C PHE A 88 -1.04 -0.98 13.86
N SER A 89 -1.29 -2.28 14.00
CA SER A 89 -1.19 -2.99 15.26
C SER A 89 -0.02 -3.96 15.24
N LYS A 90 0.67 -4.08 16.36
CA LYS A 90 1.85 -4.94 16.51
C LYS A 90 1.45 -6.26 17.16
N GLY A 91 1.78 -7.36 16.49
CA GLY A 91 1.73 -8.72 17.02
C GLY A 91 3.09 -9.16 17.58
N PHE A 92 3.20 -10.45 17.94
CA PHE A 92 4.45 -11.02 18.43
C PHE A 92 5.55 -11.07 17.35
N ASP A 93 5.20 -11.59 16.17
CA ASP A 93 6.11 -11.80 15.03
C ASP A 93 5.60 -11.18 13.73
N ASN A 94 4.60 -10.30 13.84
CA ASN A 94 3.94 -9.67 12.71
C ASN A 94 3.45 -8.26 13.05
N VAL A 95 3.14 -7.51 12.00
CA VAL A 95 2.36 -6.27 12.08
C VAL A 95 1.16 -6.38 11.16
N ALA A 96 0.06 -5.76 11.56
CA ALA A 96 -1.19 -5.75 10.83
C ALA A 96 -1.64 -4.33 10.53
N TYR A 97 -1.99 -4.10 9.27
CA TYR A 97 -2.52 -2.85 8.72
C TYR A 97 -3.93 -3.08 8.16
N THR A 98 -4.65 -1.98 7.94
CA THR A 98 -5.91 -1.99 7.19
C THR A 98 -5.63 -1.57 5.75
N LEU A 99 -5.87 -2.49 4.81
CA LEU A 99 -5.80 -2.19 3.38
C LEU A 99 -7.20 -1.79 2.89
N TRP A 100 -7.30 -0.58 2.38
CA TRP A 100 -8.47 -0.07 1.69
C TRP A 100 -8.34 -0.27 0.19
N TYR A 101 -9.46 -0.60 -0.46
CA TYR A 101 -9.56 -0.57 -1.90
C TYR A 101 -10.97 -0.22 -2.38
N GLN A 102 -11.06 0.30 -3.60
CA GLN A 102 -12.31 0.58 -4.29
C GLN A 102 -12.18 0.19 -5.76
N TYR A 103 -13.23 -0.39 -6.34
CA TYR A 103 -13.24 -0.69 -7.76
C TYR A 103 -13.33 0.59 -8.59
N THR A 104 -12.49 0.70 -9.61
CA THR A 104 -12.47 1.87 -10.52
C THR A 104 -13.60 1.85 -11.54
N ASN A 105 -14.10 0.65 -11.86
CA ASN A 105 -15.25 0.40 -12.73
C ASN A 105 -16.27 -0.47 -11.98
N PRO A 106 -17.05 0.10 -11.05
CA PRO A 106 -18.06 -0.64 -10.31
C PRO A 106 -19.25 -1.00 -11.20
N GLU A 107 -19.76 -2.23 -11.06
CA GLU A 107 -20.91 -2.77 -11.79
C GLU A 107 -22.17 -2.89 -10.90
N THR A 108 -21.99 -2.84 -9.58
CA THR A 108 -23.08 -2.89 -8.60
C THR A 108 -22.97 -1.73 -7.61
N GLU A 109 -24.06 -1.40 -6.91
CA GLU A 109 -24.03 -0.37 -5.85
C GLU A 109 -23.04 -0.72 -4.74
N GLU A 110 -22.91 -1.99 -4.39
CA GLU A 110 -21.96 -2.43 -3.35
C GLU A 110 -20.50 -2.17 -3.74
N GLU A 111 -20.18 -2.30 -5.02
CA GLU A 111 -18.83 -2.07 -5.56
C GLU A 111 -18.44 -0.60 -5.62
N GLN A 112 -19.41 0.32 -5.54
CA GLN A 112 -19.15 1.76 -5.53
C GLN A 112 -18.49 2.23 -4.23
N HIS A 113 -18.48 1.42 -3.19
CA HIS A 113 -17.98 1.82 -1.88
C HIS A 113 -16.58 1.28 -1.63
N TRP A 114 -15.80 2.06 -0.88
CA TRP A 114 -14.54 1.62 -0.30
C TRP A 114 -14.74 0.37 0.57
N LYS A 115 -13.83 -0.59 0.41
CA LYS A 115 -13.81 -1.87 1.13
C LYS A 115 -12.49 -2.00 1.88
N THR A 116 -12.52 -2.71 3.00
CA THR A 116 -11.34 -2.99 3.84
C THR A 116 -11.01 -4.47 3.88
N VAL A 117 -9.73 -4.82 3.86
CA VAL A 117 -9.23 -6.17 4.16
C VAL A 117 -7.99 -6.08 5.05
N PRO A 118 -7.72 -7.11 5.87
CA PRO A 118 -6.51 -7.14 6.67
C PRO A 118 -5.28 -7.35 5.78
N PHE A 119 -4.23 -6.58 6.06
CA PHE A 119 -2.90 -6.75 5.47
C PHE A 119 -1.91 -7.04 6.59
N THR A 120 -1.14 -8.13 6.48
CA THR A 120 -0.17 -8.51 7.51
C THR A 120 1.22 -8.71 6.94
N ILE A 121 2.24 -8.37 7.72
CA ILE A 121 3.65 -8.62 7.43
C ILE A 121 4.18 -9.54 8.52
N HIS A 122 4.70 -10.70 8.14
CA HIS A 122 5.27 -11.69 9.04
C HIS A 122 6.80 -11.66 8.92
N PHE A 123 7.49 -11.42 10.03
CA PHE A 123 8.93 -11.16 10.03
C PHE A 123 9.75 -12.45 9.91
N ASN A 124 9.34 -13.51 10.59
CA ASN A 124 10.09 -14.77 10.57
C ASN A 124 10.04 -15.49 9.21
N SER A 125 8.89 -15.42 8.52
CA SER A 125 8.70 -16.10 7.23
C SER A 125 9.01 -15.19 6.03
N LEU A 126 9.29 -13.91 6.27
CA LEU A 126 9.46 -12.89 5.23
C LEU A 126 8.31 -12.88 4.21
N LYS A 127 7.07 -13.02 4.72
CA LYS A 127 5.84 -13.04 3.92
C LYS A 127 4.91 -11.91 4.29
N MET A 128 4.26 -11.34 3.28
CA MET A 128 3.13 -10.44 3.42
C MET A 128 1.86 -11.13 2.97
N TYR A 129 0.73 -10.82 3.60
CA TYR A 129 -0.56 -11.40 3.28
C TYR A 129 -1.64 -10.34 3.10
N ILE A 130 -2.52 -10.55 2.12
CA ILE A 130 -3.80 -9.86 1.96
C ILE A 130 -4.90 -10.86 2.27
N GLN A 131 -5.79 -10.50 3.22
CA GLN A 131 -6.88 -11.34 3.67
C GLN A 131 -6.42 -12.70 4.27
N GLY A 132 -5.14 -12.82 4.66
CA GLY A 132 -4.55 -14.06 5.18
C GLY A 132 -4.30 -15.16 4.14
N GLU A 133 -4.72 -14.99 2.90
CA GLU A 133 -4.71 -16.07 1.89
C GLU A 133 -3.80 -15.77 0.70
N ARG A 134 -3.78 -14.51 0.24
CA ARG A 134 -2.94 -14.08 -0.89
C ARG A 134 -1.62 -13.59 -0.35
N SER A 135 -0.52 -14.18 -0.80
CA SER A 135 0.78 -13.90 -0.21
C SER A 135 1.82 -13.48 -1.24
N LYS A 136 2.82 -12.76 -0.73
CA LYS A 136 4.02 -12.35 -1.46
C LYS A 136 5.21 -12.44 -0.51
N ASP A 137 6.33 -12.95 -1.00
CA ASP A 137 7.59 -12.89 -0.28
C ASP A 137 8.17 -11.46 -0.34
N TYR A 138 8.92 -11.09 0.68
CA TYR A 138 9.69 -9.85 0.66
C TYR A 138 11.11 -10.07 1.15
N THR A 139 11.98 -9.14 0.80
CA THR A 139 13.34 -9.04 1.33
C THR A 139 13.43 -7.79 2.19
N GLU A 140 14.25 -7.86 3.24
CA GLU A 140 14.66 -6.70 4.03
C GLU A 140 15.48 -5.70 3.20
#